data_AF-A0A356THN9-F1
#
_entry.id   AF-A0A356THN9-F1
#
_cell.length_a   1.000
_cell.length_b   1.000
_cell.length_c   1.000
_cell.angle_alpha   90.00
_cell.angle_beta   90.00
_cell.angle_gamma   90.00
#
_symmetry.space_group_name_H-M   'P 1'
#
loop_
_entity.id
_entity.type
_entity.pdbx_description
1 polymer ?
#
loop_
_entity_poly.entity_id
_entity_poly.type
_entity_poly.pdbx_seq_one_letter_code
_entity_poly.pdbx_strand_id
1 'polypeptide(L)' 'GSVGQPRDYDNRASYTIFDTDTREFEFKRVEYDIESAAMKIFEGELERNFGHRLFIGV' A
#
# COMPACT_ATOMS: atom_id res chain seq x y z
N GLY A 1 -7.70 -0.56 -4.49
CA GLY A 1 -7.30 -1.00 -3.14
C GLY A 1 -6.86 0.19 -2.33
N SER A 2 -5.78 0.07 -1.57
CA SER A 2 -5.14 1.19 -0.85
C SER A 2 -3.73 1.39 -1.40
N VAL A 3 -3.33 2.64 -1.61
CA VAL A 3 -1.98 2.98 -2.08
C VAL A 3 -0.96 2.87 -0.95
N GLY A 4 -1.27 3.37 0.25
CA GLY A 4 -0.30 3.50 1.34
C GLY A 4 -0.39 2.48 2.47
N GLN A 5 -1.54 1.80 2.64
CA GLN A 5 -1.69 0.73 3.62
C GLN A 5 -2.74 -0.30 3.12
N PRO A 6 -2.35 -1.21 2.21
CA PRO A 6 -3.17 -2.37 1.84
C PRO A 6 -3.52 -3.20 3.08
N ARG A 7 -4.69 -3.86 3.06
CA ARG A 7 -5.20 -4.67 4.18
C ARG A 7 -5.68 -6.06 3.75
N ASP A 8 -5.14 -6.54 2.64
CA ASP A 8 -5.55 -7.78 1.97
C ASP A 8 -4.42 -8.80 1.82
N TYR A 9 -3.40 -8.70 2.68
CA TYR A 9 -2.22 -9.57 2.73
C TYR A 9 -1.30 -9.48 1.48
N ASP A 10 -1.53 -8.51 0.60
CA ASP A 10 -0.59 -8.10 -0.46
C ASP A 10 -0.11 -6.68 -0.16
N ASN A 11 1.12 -6.58 0.32
CA ASN A 11 1.72 -5.32 0.77
C ASN A 11 2.02 -4.31 -0.35
N ARG A 12 1.88 -4.70 -1.63
CA ARG A 12 2.08 -3.81 -2.77
C ARG A 12 0.99 -2.74 -2.82
N ALA A 13 1.39 -1.53 -3.18
CA ALA A 13 0.46 -0.42 -3.37
C ALA A 13 -0.60 -0.80 -4.41
N SER A 14 -1.87 -0.49 -4.12
CA SER A 14 -2.99 -0.85 -4.99
C SER A 14 -3.76 0.36 -5.46
N TYR A 15 -3.88 0.49 -6.77
CA TYR A 15 -4.72 1.46 -7.45
C TYR A 15 -5.49 0.80 -8.59
N THR A 16 -6.32 1.57 -9.27
CA THR A 16 -7.14 1.10 -10.38
C THR A 16 -6.98 2.03 -11.56
N ILE A 17 -7.00 1.47 -12.76
CA ILE A 17 -7.19 2.22 -14.00
C ILE A 17 -8.64 1.96 -14.44
N PHE A 18 -9.36 3.03 -14.75
CA PHE A 18 -10.71 2.95 -15.29
C PHE A 18 -10.72 3.63 -16.67
N ASP A 19 -11.04 2.85 -17.69
CA ASP A 19 -11.24 3.34 -19.05
C ASP A 19 -12.70 3.80 -19.18
N THR A 20 -12.89 5.09 -19.46
CA THR A 20 -14.21 5.70 -19.53
C THR A 20 -14.96 5.38 -20.83
N ASP A 21 -14.25 5.00 -21.90
CA ASP A 21 -14.82 4.72 -23.22
C ASP A 21 -15.28 3.27 -23.29
N THR A 22 -14.44 2.33 -22.85
CA THR A 22 -14.77 0.89 -22.82
C THR A 22 -15.54 0.47 -21.56
N ARG A 23 -15.54 1.33 -20.53
CA ARG A 23 -16.09 1.05 -19.18
C ARG A 23 -15.41 -0.13 -18.49
N GLU A 24 -14.16 -0.40 -18.84
CA GLU A 24 -13.34 -1.44 -18.21
C GLU A 24 -12.60 -0.88 -17.01
N PHE A 25 -12.40 -1.72 -15.99
CA PHE A 25 -11.60 -1.38 -14.83
C PHE A 25 -10.58 -2.48 -14.56
N GLU A 26 -9.37 -2.09 -14.14
CA GLU A 26 -8.30 -3.03 -13.82
C GLU A 26 -7.59 -2.65 -12.52
N PHE A 27 -7.36 -3.63 -11.65
CA PHE A 27 -6.50 -3.46 -10.48
C PHE A 27 -5.02 -3.51 -10.88
N LYS A 28 -4.25 -2.55 -10.38
CA LYS A 28 -2.80 -2.56 -10.48
C LYS A 28 -2.17 -2.72 -9.09
N ARG A 29 -1.09 -3.49 -9.04
CA ARG A 29 -0.22 -3.67 -7.87
C ARG A 29 1.18 -3.24 -8.24
N VAL A 30 1.79 -2.42 -7.39
CA VAL A 30 3.14 -1.90 -7.63
C VAL A 30 3.95 -2.03 -6.35
N GLU A 31 5.14 -2.62 -6.48
CA GLU A 31 6.12 -2.69 -5.41
C GLU A 31 6.65 -1.29 -5.08
N TYR A 32 6.95 -1.07 -3.81
CA TYR A 32 7.57 0.17 -3.34
C TYR A 32 8.52 -0.16 -2.20
N ASP A 33 9.34 0.82 -1.83
CA ASP A 33 10.28 0.70 -0.72
C ASP A 33 9.52 0.75 0.62
N ILE A 34 9.05 -0.42 1.05
CA ILE A 34 8.34 -0.62 2.32
C ILE A 34 9.26 -0.31 3.51
N GLU A 35 10.55 -0.65 3.40
CA GLU A 35 11.52 -0.42 4.47
C GLU A 35 11.68 1.07 4.75
N SER A 36 11.90 1.89 3.72
CA SER A 36 12.00 3.34 3.85
C SER A 36 10.71 3.96 4.41
N ALA A 37 9.54 3.48 3.96
CA ALA A 37 8.26 3.96 4.47
C ALA A 37 8.05 3.60 5.95
N ALA A 38 8.36 2.37 6.35
CA ALA A 38 8.23 1.91 7.73
C ALA A 38 9.25 2.59 8.66
N MET A 39 10.48 2.83 8.19
CA MET A 39 11.52 3.53 8.97
C MET A 39 11.07 4.94 9.37
N LYS A 40 10.41 5.69 8.46
CA LYS A 40 9.85 7.00 8.80
C LYS A 40 8.80 6.93 9.92
N ILE A 41 8.06 5.82 10.02
CA ILE A 41 7.11 5.58 11.12
C ILE A 41 7.86 5.26 12.40
N PHE A 42 8.88 4.40 12.33
CA PHE A 42 9.67 3.98 13.49
C PHE A 42 10.52 5.11 14.10
N GLU A 43 10.99 6.04 13.27
CA GLU A 43 11.73 7.23 13.68
C GLU A 43 10.81 8.35 14.21
N GLY A 44 9.51 8.27 13.93
CA GLY A 44 8.51 9.21 14.41
C GLY A 44 7.91 8.81 15.78
N GLU A 45 6.94 9.59 16.24
CA GLU A 45 6.20 9.33 17.48
C GLU A 45 4.99 8.40 17.29
N LEU A 46 4.87 7.78 16.11
CA LEU A 46 3.76 6.89 15.79
C LEU A 46 3.96 5.50 16.40
N GLU A 47 2.84 4.81 16.64
CA GLU A 47 2.89 3.44 17.13
C GLU A 47 3.57 2.51 16.11
N ARG A 48 4.56 1.73 16.57
CA ARG A 48 5.35 0.83 15.71
C ARG A 48 4.52 -0.16 14.91
N ASN A 49 3.35 -0.53 15.43
CA ASN A 49 2.41 -1.40 14.73
C ASN A 49 2.02 -0.85 13.36
N PHE A 50 1.96 0.47 13.15
CA PHE A 50 1.68 1.04 11.83
C PHE A 50 2.77 0.74 10.81
N GLY A 51 4.04 0.70 11.21
CA GLY A 51 5.15 0.32 10.35
C GLY A 51 5.18 -1.17 10.06
N HIS A 52 4.99 -2.02 11.08
CA HIS A 52 4.94 -3.47 10.92
C HIS A 52 3.85 -3.93 9.95
N ARG A 53 2.69 -3.27 9.98
CA ARG A 53 1.57 -3.53 9.08
C ARG A 53 1.90 -3.37 7.60
N LEU A 54 2.82 -2.45 7.25
CA LEU A 54 3.22 -2.23 5.87
C LEU A 54 3.95 -3.44 5.27
N PHE A 55 4.66 -4.23 6.07
CA PHE A 55 5.35 -5.43 5.59
C PHE A 55 4.40 -6.58 5.25
N ILE A 56 3.29 -6.66 5.97
CA ILE A 56 2.34 -7.78 5.87
C ILE A 56 1.17 -7.42 4.94
N GLY A 57 0.82 -6.14 4.84
CA GLY A 57 -0.36 -5.68 4.12
C GLY A 57 -1.65 -5.92 4.92
N VAL A 58 -1.66 -5.57 6.21
CA VAL A 58 -2.81 -5.73 7.13
C VAL A 58 -3.20 -4.44 7.82
#